data_AF-A0A9P7K8Q3-F1
#
_entry.id   AF-A0A9P7K8Q3-F1
#
_cell.length_a   1.000
_cell.length_b   1.000
_cell.length_c   1.000
_cell.angle_alpha   90.00
_cell.angle_beta   90.00
_cell.angle_gamma   90.00
#
_symmetry.space_group_name_H-M   'P 1'
#
loop_
_entity.id
_entity.type
_entity.pdbx_description
1 polymer ?
#
loop_
_entity_poly.entity_id
_entity_poly.type
_entity_poly.pdbx_seq_one_letter_code
_entity_poly.pdbx_strand_id
1 'polypeptide(L)'
;MSYKVCGYLLSDEALLIDGLRRGFGTDETQNARYNTIFRATMDLMVRGEVNGTARICGVLHKGQTQRCLALASTDPFEPFRLPSRRRIEALKKELKTDREPRWYTTAD
;
A
#
# COMPACT_ATOMS: atom_id res chain seq x y z
N MET A 1 -9.10 -7.44 18.23
CA MET A 1 -8.44 -6.33 18.96
C MET A 1 -7.98 -5.37 17.88
N SER A 2 -8.70 -4.27 17.67
CA SER A 2 -8.43 -3.34 16.56
C SER A 2 -7.09 -2.64 16.80
N TYR A 3 -6.11 -2.89 15.95
CA TYR A 3 -4.84 -2.17 15.95
C TYR A 3 -4.83 -1.12 14.84
N LYS A 4 -3.85 -0.22 14.90
CA LYS A 4 -3.68 0.85 13.91
C LYS A 4 -2.43 0.60 13.09
N VAL A 5 -2.48 1.03 11.84
CA VAL A 5 -1.33 1.04 10.94
C VAL A 5 -1.05 2.45 10.46
N CYS A 6 0.23 2.79 10.31
CA CYS A 6 0.65 4.07 9.72
C CYS A 6 1.07 3.82 8.27
N GLY A 7 0.47 4.51 7.31
CA GLY A 7 0.74 4.22 5.90
C GLY A 7 0.07 5.15 4.92
N TYR A 8 -0.04 4.68 3.68
CA TYR A 8 -0.66 5.38 2.56
C TYR A 8 -1.85 4.59 2.02
N LEU A 9 -2.98 5.28 1.84
CA LEU A 9 -4.11 4.71 1.11
C LEU A 9 -3.72 4.56 -0.36
N LEU A 10 -3.99 3.39 -0.92
CA LEU A 10 -3.76 3.07 -2.31
C LEU A 10 -5.09 3.06 -3.07
N SER A 11 -5.09 3.61 -4.28
CA SER A 11 -6.21 3.48 -5.20
C SER A 11 -6.04 2.23 -6.06
N ASP A 12 -6.99 1.30 -5.96
CA ASP A 12 -7.07 0.10 -6.81
C ASP A 12 -7.08 0.46 -8.30
N GLU A 13 -7.76 1.54 -8.66
CA GLU A 13 -7.81 2.03 -10.04
C GLU A 13 -6.44 2.54 -10.50
N ALA A 14 -5.76 3.35 -9.68
CA ALA A 14 -4.43 3.87 -10.02
C ALA A 14 -3.40 2.74 -10.14
N LEU A 15 -3.46 1.74 -9.24
CA LEU A 15 -2.61 0.56 -9.27
C LEU A 15 -2.89 -0.31 -10.50
N LEU A 16 -4.16 -0.48 -10.86
CA LEU A 16 -4.52 -1.21 -12.09
C LEU A 16 -3.94 -0.51 -13.32
N ILE A 17 -4.13 0.81 -13.43
CA ILE A 17 -3.61 1.60 -14.56
C ILE A 17 -2.09 1.51 -14.64
N ASP A 18 -1.37 1.63 -13.51
CA ASP A 18 0.09 1.46 -13.48
C ASP A 18 0.50 0.04 -13.90
N GLY A 19 -0.19 -0.98 -13.39
CA GLY A 19 0.08 -2.39 -13.74
C GLY A 19 -0.14 -2.70 -15.22
N LEU A 20 -1.24 -2.20 -15.81
CA LEU A 20 -1.51 -2.35 -17.24
C LEU A 20 -0.44 -1.64 -18.08
N ARG A 21 -0.06 -0.41 -17.72
CA ARG A 21 1.00 0.35 -18.41
C ARG A 21 2.36 -0.34 -18.37
N ARG A 22 2.64 -1.08 -17.29
CA ARG A 22 3.89 -1.82 -17.10
C ARG A 22 3.84 -3.25 -17.66
N GLY A 23 2.72 -3.67 -18.24
CA GLY A 23 2.57 -5.02 -18.80
C GLY A 23 2.52 -6.13 -17.74
N PHE A 24 2.09 -5.82 -16.50
CA PHE A 24 2.04 -6.80 -15.43
C PHE A 24 0.88 -7.81 -15.53
N GLY A 25 -0.13 -7.51 -16.35
CA GLY A 25 -1.29 -8.36 -16.60
C GLY A 25 -2.37 -7.64 -17.42
N THR A 26 -3.62 -8.12 -17.30
CA THR A 26 -4.80 -7.57 -17.97
C THR A 26 -5.92 -7.26 -16.96
N ASP A 27 -7.01 -6.66 -17.41
CA ASP A 27 -8.23 -6.39 -16.64
C ASP A 27 -9.48 -7.12 -17.17
N GLU A 28 -9.28 -8.09 -18.07
CA GLU A 28 -10.34 -8.83 -18.79
C GLU A 28 -11.24 -9.65 -17.86
N THR A 29 -10.71 -10.08 -16.71
CA THR A 29 -11.45 -10.81 -15.68
C THR A 29 -11.18 -10.22 -14.31
N GLN A 30 -12.07 -10.48 -13.35
CA GLN A 30 -11.89 -10.02 -11.97
C GLN A 30 -10.60 -10.60 -11.34
N ASN A 31 -10.25 -11.85 -11.65
CA ASN A 31 -9.02 -12.47 -11.20
C ASN A 31 -7.77 -11.83 -11.86
N ALA A 32 -7.82 -11.59 -13.18
CA ALA A 32 -6.74 -10.90 -13.88
C ALA A 32 -6.52 -9.50 -13.30
N ARG A 33 -7.61 -8.75 -13.08
CA ARG A 33 -7.58 -7.44 -12.44
C ARG A 33 -6.92 -7.48 -11.06
N TYR A 34 -7.31 -8.42 -10.20
CA TYR A 34 -6.70 -8.59 -8.88
C TYR A 34 -5.20 -8.87 -8.98
N ASN A 35 -4.79 -9.79 -9.87
CA ASN A 35 -3.39 -10.14 -10.06
C ASN A 35 -2.56 -8.96 -10.61
N THR A 36 -3.12 -8.18 -11.53
CA THR A 36 -2.47 -6.98 -12.07
C THR A 36 -2.24 -5.93 -10.98
N ILE A 37 -3.26 -5.68 -10.15
CA ILE A 37 -3.17 -4.77 -9.01
C ILE A 37 -2.13 -5.26 -7.99
N PHE A 38 -2.15 -6.55 -7.65
CA PHE A 38 -1.20 -7.14 -6.70
C PHE A 38 0.25 -7.00 -7.19
N ARG A 39 0.52 -7.32 -8.46
CA ARG A 39 1.85 -7.17 -9.07
C ARG A 39 2.30 -5.71 -9.11
N ALA A 40 1.44 -4.78 -9.48
CA ALA A 40 1.74 -3.35 -9.45
C ALA A 40 2.07 -2.85 -8.04
N THR A 41 1.35 -3.38 -7.03
CA THR A 41 1.60 -3.05 -5.63
C THR A 41 2.96 -3.58 -5.17
N MET A 42 3.32 -4.81 -5.55
CA MET A 42 4.64 -5.36 -5.22
C MET A 42 5.78 -4.60 -5.89
N ASP A 43 5.62 -4.25 -7.16
CA ASP A 43 6.57 -3.40 -7.90
C ASP A 43 6.72 -2.02 -7.25
N LEU A 44 5.61 -1.39 -6.84
CA LEU A 44 5.63 -0.13 -6.09
C LEU A 44 6.43 -0.26 -4.79
N MET A 45 6.26 -1.34 -4.03
CA MET A 45 7.00 -1.57 -2.79
C MET A 45 8.51 -1.72 -3.03
N VAL A 46 8.90 -2.36 -4.13
CA VAL A 46 10.31 -2.51 -4.54
C VAL A 46 10.89 -1.15 -4.93
N ARG A 47 10.22 -0.41 -5.82
CA ARG A 47 10.64 0.93 -6.25
C ARG A 47 10.70 1.94 -5.10
N GLY A 48 9.75 1.85 -4.18
CA GLY A 48 9.70 2.70 -2.99
C GLY A 48 10.70 2.32 -1.90
N GLU A 49 11.57 1.33 -2.12
CA GLU A 49 12.53 0.80 -1.14
C GLU A 49 11.89 0.35 0.20
N VAL A 50 10.61 -0.04 0.18
CA VAL A 50 9.86 -0.46 1.38
C VAL A 50 9.52 -1.94 1.37
N ASN A 51 9.87 -2.68 0.31
CA ASN A 51 9.72 -4.14 0.27
C ASN A 51 10.39 -4.81 1.48
N GLY A 52 9.68 -5.74 2.12
CA GLY A 52 10.13 -6.41 3.36
C GLY A 52 10.02 -5.57 4.64
N THR A 53 9.66 -4.28 4.55
CA THR A 53 9.44 -3.40 5.71
C THR A 53 8.05 -2.77 5.74
N ALA A 54 7.20 -3.13 4.78
CA ALA A 54 5.84 -2.66 4.64
C ALA A 54 4.94 -3.84 4.27
N ARG A 55 3.64 -3.68 4.50
CA ARG A 55 2.62 -4.67 4.13
C ARG A 55 1.40 -4.01 3.53
N ILE A 56 0.59 -4.82 2.87
CA ILE A 56 -0.70 -4.42 2.34
C ILE A 56 -1.80 -4.92 3.28
N CYS A 57 -2.68 -4.03 3.70
CA CYS A 57 -3.84 -4.38 4.53
C CYS A 57 -5.07 -3.56 4.16
N GLY A 58 -6.25 -4.01 4.60
CA GLY A 58 -7.47 -3.23 4.57
C GLY A 58 -7.54 -2.29 5.78
N VAL A 59 -7.96 -1.04 5.55
CA VAL A 59 -8.20 -0.07 6.63
C VAL A 59 -9.53 0.61 6.46
N LEU A 60 -10.15 1.00 7.57
CA LEU A 60 -11.39 1.78 7.55
C LEU A 60 -11.07 3.26 7.28
N HIS A 61 -11.53 3.76 6.16
CA HIS A 61 -11.44 5.18 5.80
C HIS A 61 -12.78 5.68 5.27
N LYS A 62 -13.34 6.71 5.91
CA LYS A 62 -14.64 7.31 5.52
C LYS A 62 -15.79 6.30 5.39
N GLY A 63 -15.84 5.32 6.30
CA GLY A 63 -16.89 4.30 6.33
C GLY A 63 -16.71 3.17 5.31
N GLN A 64 -15.59 3.12 4.60
CA GLN A 64 -15.29 2.07 3.62
C GLN A 64 -13.94 1.40 3.92
N THR A 65 -13.82 0.12 3.57
CA THR A 65 -12.54 -0.57 3.59
C THR A 65 -11.73 -0.17 2.36
N GLN A 66 -10.55 0.37 2.58
CA GLN A 66 -9.61 0.77 1.52
C GLN A 66 -8.26 0.07 1.70
N ARG A 67 -7.55 -0.17 0.60
CA ARG A 67 -6.20 -0.74 0.65
C ARG A 67 -5.23 0.29 1.22
N CYS A 68 -4.39 -0.14 2.15
CA CYS A 68 -3.30 0.66 2.73
C CYS A 68 -1.96 -0.05 2.53
N LEU A 69 -0.95 0.72 2.12
CA LEU A 69 0.46 0.34 2.27
C LEU A 69 0.90 0.76 3.68
N ALA A 70 0.82 -0.17 4.61
CA ALA A 70 1.21 0.02 6.00
C ALA A 70 2.74 -0.05 6.14
N LEU A 71 3.31 1.00 6.72
CA LEU A 71 4.73 1.19 7.00
C LEU A 71 5.08 0.95 8.48
N ALA A 72 4.09 1.06 9.37
CA ALA A 72 4.23 0.73 10.78
C ALA A 72 2.90 0.21 11.35
N SER A 73 2.97 -0.50 12.47
CA SER A 73 1.80 -1.04 13.18
C SER A 73 1.88 -0.77 14.68
N THR A 74 0.72 -0.61 15.33
CA THR A 74 0.61 -0.66 16.80
C THR A 74 0.33 -2.07 17.31
N ASP A 75 0.23 -3.07 16.42
CA ASP A 75 0.05 -4.47 16.81
C ASP A 75 1.30 -4.99 17.52
N PRO A 76 1.20 -5.43 18.80
CA PRO A 76 2.34 -5.97 19.54
C PRO A 76 2.92 -7.25 18.92
N PHE A 77 2.16 -7.97 18.11
CA PHE A 77 2.61 -9.20 17.43
C PHE A 77 3.26 -8.93 16.07
N GLU A 78 3.12 -7.71 15.55
CA GLU A 78 3.69 -7.28 14.27
C GLU A 78 4.42 -5.92 14.37
N PRO A 79 5.53 -5.84 15.13
CA PRO A 79 6.20 -4.58 15.36
C PRO A 79 7.12 -4.19 14.18
N PHE A 80 6.54 -3.79 13.06
CA PHE A 80 7.31 -3.10 12.02
C PHE A 80 7.42 -1.61 12.40
N ARG A 81 8.66 -1.11 12.49
CA ARG A 81 8.93 0.31 12.75
C ARG A 81 8.84 1.11 11.46
N LEU A 82 8.47 2.39 11.61
CA LEU A 82 8.44 3.33 10.50
C LEU A 82 9.79 3.31 9.74
N PRO A 83 9.79 3.21 8.40
CA PRO A 83 11.01 3.26 7.61
C PRO A 83 11.77 4.57 7.81
N SER A 84 13.06 4.58 7.44
CA SER A 84 13.86 5.80 7.46
C SER A 84 13.22 6.91 6.62
N ARG A 85 13.47 8.18 6.97
CA ARG A 85 12.96 9.34 6.22
C ARG A 85 13.30 9.25 4.73
N ARG A 86 14.51 8.78 4.39
CA ARG A 86 14.95 8.56 3.01
C ARG A 86 14.02 7.63 2.23
N ARG A 87 13.61 6.51 2.84
CA ARG A 87 12.69 5.53 2.22
C ARG A 87 11.27 6.09 2.10
N ILE A 88 10.82 6.85 3.10
CA ILE A 88 9.53 7.54 3.02
C ILE A 88 9.53 8.53 1.84
N GLU A 89 10.60 9.32 1.66
CA GLU A 89 10.73 10.23 0.52
C GLU A 89 10.82 9.49 -0.83
N ALA A 90 11.52 8.36 -0.90
CA ALA A 90 11.52 7.52 -2.09
C ALA A 90 10.11 7.02 -2.43
N LEU A 91 9.39 6.49 -1.45
CA LEU A 91 8.01 6.04 -1.63
C LEU A 91 7.06 7.18 -2.03
N LYS A 92 7.21 8.37 -1.45
CA LYS A 92 6.42 9.57 -1.82
C LYS A 92 6.60 9.95 -3.29
N LYS A 93 7.82 9.83 -3.83
CA LYS A 93 8.08 10.05 -5.27
C LYS A 93 7.34 9.04 -6.13
N GLU A 94 7.38 7.76 -5.77
CA GLU A 94 6.68 6.71 -6.50
C GLU A 94 5.15 6.85 -6.43
N LEU A 95 4.63 7.25 -5.26
CA LEU A 95 3.21 7.56 -5.04
C LEU A 95 2.77 8.92 -5.60
N LYS A 96 3.72 9.73 -6.10
CA LYS A 96 3.49 11.10 -6.59
C LYS A 96 2.71 11.96 -5.58
N THR A 97 3.13 11.92 -4.32
CA THR A 97 2.47 12.64 -3.23
C THR A 97 3.47 13.37 -2.35
N ASP A 98 3.08 14.54 -1.84
CA ASP A 98 3.78 15.30 -0.82
C ASP A 98 3.34 14.93 0.60
N ARG A 99 2.28 14.13 0.74
CA ARG A 99 1.64 13.80 2.02
C ARG A 99 2.51 12.88 2.86
N GLU A 100 2.44 13.08 4.16
CA GLU A 100 3.00 12.17 5.17
C GLU A 100 2.11 10.95 5.38
N PRO A 101 2.67 9.79 5.79
CA PRO A 101 1.88 8.63 6.11
C PRO A 101 0.98 8.93 7.33
N ARG A 102 -0.21 8.34 7.35
CA ARG A 102 -1.22 8.60 8.38
C ARG A 102 -1.61 7.31 9.09
N TRP A 103 -2.08 7.46 10.31
CA TRP A 103 -2.63 6.37 11.10
C TRP A 103 -4.06 6.05 10.67
N TYR A 104 -4.32 4.77 10.44
CA TYR A 104 -5.63 4.23 10.11
C TYR A 104 -5.95 3.04 11.02
N THR A 105 -7.23 2.84 11.30
CA THR A 105 -7.74 1.63 11.95
C THR A 105 -7.84 0.52 10.92
N THR A 106 -7.31 -0.67 11.22
CA THR A 106 -7.49 -1.82 10.32
C THR A 106 -8.96 -2.22 10.22
N ALA A 107 -9.39 -2.65 9.04
CA ALA A 107 -10.66 -3.32 8.91
C ALA A 107 -10.46 -4.75 9.45
N ASP A 108 -11.17 -5.08 10.54
CA ASP A 108 -11.22 -6.45 11.09
C ASP A 108 -11.83 -7.43 10.08
#